data_AF-F6AG32-F1
#
_entry.id   AF-F6AG32-F1
#
_cell.length_a   1.000
_cell.length_b   1.000
_cell.length_c   1.000
_cell.angle_alpha   90.00
_cell.angle_beta   90.00
_cell.angle_gamma   90.00
#
_symmetry.space_group_name_H-M   'P 1'
#
loop_
_entity.id
_entity.type
_entity.pdbx_description
1 polymer ?
#
loop_
_entity_poly.entity_id
_entity_poly.type
_entity_poly.pdbx_seq_one_letter_code
_entity_poly.pdbx_strand_id
1 'polypeptide(L)'
;MSLTQCQTCKAVIASSARACPQCGARRGLGRTLVWVFLIVIAIGFSAISLRGVPPKPRDGGAQQVVPEAASVPSKQDAVVAGELLQIAPDYAPDVARMLNHLMANYPACQQEIQPVTAVAVKAPRNPANPDFTVVCGKPKKVLVHFSWMDAVNKQIPAQPAAPDVVSRSQAADACEAAAKEALSRPSTVNFSRAWSAAFQDRPDGTAVYQTTFTADNDLGFESKFEITCLFTGHTMSSATFRPAG
;
A
#
# COMPACT_ATOMS: atom_id res chain seq x y z
N MET A 1 32.18 -24.13 -25.56
CA MET A 1 31.35 -23.01 -25.06
C MET A 1 32.30 -21.95 -24.52
N SER A 2 32.31 -20.73 -25.05
CA SER A 2 33.23 -19.67 -24.55
C SER A 2 32.65 -18.98 -23.31
N LEU A 3 33.46 -18.88 -22.27
CA LEU A 3 33.12 -18.18 -21.03
C LEU A 3 33.82 -16.82 -21.02
N THR A 4 33.14 -15.78 -20.53
CA THR A 4 33.69 -14.43 -20.40
C THR A 4 33.42 -13.90 -19.00
N GLN A 5 34.22 -12.94 -18.51
CA GLN A 5 33.98 -12.32 -17.21
C GLN A 5 33.07 -11.09 -17.34
N CYS A 6 32.18 -10.91 -16.37
CA CYS A 6 31.40 -9.68 -16.21
C CYS A 6 32.35 -8.52 -15.87
N GLN A 7 32.25 -7.39 -16.58
CA GLN A 7 33.13 -6.24 -16.35
C GLN A 7 32.88 -5.54 -15.01
N THR A 8 31.70 -5.69 -14.42
CA THR A 8 31.34 -5.05 -13.16
C THR A 8 31.77 -5.88 -11.95
N CYS A 9 31.40 -7.17 -11.91
CA CYS A 9 31.62 -8.02 -10.73
C CYS A 9 32.65 -9.14 -10.94
N LYS A 10 33.28 -9.22 -12.11
CA LYS A 10 34.27 -10.25 -12.49
C LYS A 10 33.79 -11.72 -12.45
N ALA A 11 32.50 -11.96 -12.20
CA ALA A 11 31.92 -13.30 -12.26
C ALA A 11 32.02 -13.91 -13.67
N VAL A 12 32.31 -15.21 -13.76
CA VAL A 12 32.36 -15.95 -15.02
C VAL A 12 30.95 -16.18 -15.54
N ILE A 13 30.67 -15.72 -16.76
CA ILE A 13 29.36 -15.79 -17.40
C ILE A 13 29.47 -16.37 -18.81
N ALA A 14 28.39 -17.01 -19.27
CA ALA A 14 28.28 -17.42 -20.66
C ALA A 14 28.36 -16.19 -21.58
N SER A 15 29.10 -16.31 -22.69
CA SER A 15 29.26 -15.23 -23.66
C SER A 15 27.94 -14.75 -24.28
N SER A 16 26.90 -15.59 -24.28
CA SER A 16 25.54 -15.28 -24.76
C SER A 16 24.64 -14.57 -23.75
N ALA A 17 25.07 -14.38 -22.49
CA ALA A 17 24.24 -13.76 -21.46
C ALA A 17 24.11 -12.24 -21.68
N ARG A 18 22.86 -11.75 -21.84
CA ARG A 18 22.54 -10.32 -22.00
C ARG A 18 22.70 -9.50 -20.72
N ALA A 19 22.59 -10.16 -19.57
CA ALA A 19 22.76 -9.56 -18.25
C ALA A 19 23.55 -10.51 -17.34
N CYS A 20 24.35 -9.95 -16.44
CA CYS A 20 25.05 -10.74 -15.43
C CYS A 20 24.04 -11.27 -14.38
N PRO A 21 23.98 -12.59 -14.12
CA PRO A 21 23.03 -13.14 -13.15
C PRO A 21 23.38 -12.78 -11.70
N GLN A 22 24.63 -12.40 -11.42
CA GLN A 22 25.10 -12.07 -10.08
C GLN A 22 24.86 -10.60 -9.71
N CYS A 23 24.98 -9.68 -10.68
CA CYS A 23 24.92 -8.24 -10.39
C CYS A 23 23.93 -7.46 -11.28
N GLY A 24 23.19 -8.13 -12.16
CA GLY A 24 22.18 -7.51 -13.03
C GLY A 24 22.73 -6.60 -14.14
N ALA A 25 24.04 -6.38 -14.22
CA ALA A 25 24.65 -5.46 -15.19
C ALA A 25 24.37 -5.94 -16.63
N ARG A 26 23.71 -5.08 -17.43
CA ARG A 26 23.39 -5.34 -18.83
C ARG A 26 24.57 -4.96 -19.72
N ARG A 27 24.88 -5.81 -20.69
CA ARG A 27 26.00 -5.62 -21.62
C ARG A 27 25.57 -4.66 -22.74
N GLY A 28 25.90 -3.37 -22.61
CA GLY A 28 25.88 -2.38 -23.69
C GLY A 28 24.74 -1.35 -23.65
N LEU A 29 25.01 -0.18 -23.08
CA LEU A 29 24.25 1.06 -23.38
C LEU A 29 25.05 2.32 -23.02
N GLY A 30 26.32 2.39 -23.44
CA GLY A 30 27.20 3.50 -23.07
C GLY A 30 27.94 4.06 -24.28
N ARG A 31 27.32 4.99 -25.02
CA ARG A 31 28.08 6.00 -25.80
C ARG A 31 27.25 7.11 -26.47
N THR A 32 25.95 6.93 -26.70
CA THR A 32 25.17 7.91 -27.50
C THR A 32 24.50 9.03 -26.69
N LEU A 33 24.26 8.87 -25.39
CA LEU A 33 23.49 9.84 -24.59
C LEU A 33 24.32 11.04 -24.07
N VAL A 34 25.65 10.92 -24.05
CA VAL A 34 26.56 11.98 -23.57
C VAL A 34 26.62 13.18 -24.52
N TRP A 35 26.41 12.97 -25.83
CA TRP A 35 26.47 14.06 -26.82
C TRP A 35 25.26 15.00 -26.78
N VAL A 36 24.08 14.52 -26.38
CA VAL A 36 22.86 15.34 -26.32
C VAL A 36 22.90 16.33 -25.16
N PHE A 37 23.52 15.95 -24.04
CA PHE A 37 23.58 16.79 -22.83
C PHE A 37 24.51 18.02 -22.98
N LEU A 38 25.57 17.91 -23.79
CA LEU A 38 26.51 19.03 -24.00
C LEU A 38 25.91 20.15 -24.86
N ILE A 39 24.97 19.85 -25.76
CA ILE A 39 24.34 20.86 -26.63
C ILE A 39 23.34 21.72 -25.85
N VAL A 40 22.64 21.16 -24.85
CA VAL A 40 21.63 21.88 -24.07
C VAL A 40 22.26 22.90 -23.10
N ILE A 41 23.45 22.62 -22.56
CA ILE A 41 24.13 23.52 -21.62
C ILE A 41 24.67 24.79 -22.33
N ALA A 42 24.99 24.73 -23.63
CA ALA A 42 25.48 25.88 -24.38
C ALA A 42 24.41 26.94 -24.68
N ILE A 43 23.12 26.59 -24.65
CA ILE A 43 22.02 27.51 -25.03
C ILE A 43 21.44 28.25 -23.80
N GLY A 44 21.69 27.77 -22.58
CA GLY A 44 21.07 28.32 -21.36
C GLY A 44 21.75 29.54 -20.72
N PHE A 45 22.87 30.03 -21.24
CA PHE A 45 23.71 31.04 -20.57
C PHE A 45 23.50 32.50 -21.04
N SER A 46 22.40 32.81 -21.72
CA SER A 46 22.16 34.15 -22.27
C SER A 46 20.84 34.75 -21.81
N ALA A 47 20.61 34.89 -20.50
CA ALA A 47 19.56 35.79 -20.01
C ALA A 47 19.74 36.19 -18.53
N ILE A 48 20.02 37.49 -18.35
CA ILE A 48 19.55 38.35 -17.25
C ILE A 48 20.43 38.42 -15.99
N SER A 49 21.33 39.41 -16.05
CA SER A 49 21.81 40.18 -14.89
C SER A 49 20.79 41.25 -14.46
N LEU A 50 20.90 41.67 -13.19
CA LEU A 50 20.77 43.03 -12.61
C LEU A 50 19.66 43.33 -11.57
N ARG A 51 20.13 43.94 -10.46
CA ARG A 51 19.50 44.89 -9.48
C ARG A 51 18.55 44.27 -8.44
N GLY A 52 18.56 44.63 -7.15
CA GLY A 52 19.33 45.63 -6.38
C GLY A 52 18.61 45.96 -5.05
N VAL A 53 19.40 46.38 -4.06
CA VAL A 53 19.09 47.16 -2.83
C VAL A 53 18.42 46.45 -1.62
N PRO A 54 19.06 46.46 -0.43
CA PRO A 54 18.47 46.05 0.85
C PRO A 54 17.93 47.24 1.66
N PRO A 55 16.84 47.09 2.45
CA PRO A 55 16.48 48.06 3.48
C PRO A 55 16.80 47.60 4.92
N LYS A 56 17.44 48.56 5.59
CA LYS A 56 17.67 48.90 7.00
C LYS A 56 16.85 48.18 8.11
N PRO A 57 17.46 47.89 9.29
CA PRO A 57 16.78 47.32 10.45
C PRO A 57 16.01 48.37 11.25
N ARG A 58 14.90 47.95 11.88
CA ARG A 58 14.15 48.72 12.88
C ARG A 58 14.03 47.89 14.15
N ASP A 59 14.63 48.40 15.22
CA ASP A 59 14.39 48.03 16.60
C ASP A 59 13.03 48.56 17.07
N GLY A 60 12.38 47.80 17.95
CA GLY A 60 11.39 48.33 18.89
C GLY A 60 10.11 47.52 18.98
N GLY A 61 9.80 47.08 20.21
CA GLY A 61 8.42 46.85 20.64
C GLY A 61 8.11 45.42 21.06
N ALA A 62 8.43 45.09 22.31
CA ALA A 62 7.93 43.92 23.00
C ALA A 62 6.38 43.96 23.06
N GLN A 63 5.73 42.89 22.59
CA GLN A 63 4.40 42.54 23.04
C GLN A 63 4.27 41.02 23.05
N GLN A 64 4.50 40.48 24.23
CA GLN A 64 4.42 39.07 24.57
C GLN A 64 2.93 38.70 24.65
N VAL A 65 2.33 38.39 23.50
CA VAL A 65 1.06 37.66 23.44
C VAL A 65 1.43 36.20 23.58
N VAL A 66 1.03 35.58 24.69
CA VAL A 66 1.13 34.13 24.91
C VAL A 66 0.33 33.44 23.80
N PRO A 67 0.96 32.73 22.85
CA PRO A 67 0.22 31.80 22.01
C PRO A 67 -0.02 30.57 22.86
N GLU A 68 -1.29 30.32 23.15
CA GLU A 68 -1.82 29.01 23.45
C GLU A 68 -1.15 27.98 22.55
N ALA A 69 -0.64 26.91 23.16
CA ALA A 69 0.21 25.91 22.53
C ALA A 69 -0.46 25.29 21.29
N ALA A 70 -0.25 25.91 20.14
CA ALA A 70 -0.34 25.26 18.86
C ALA A 70 0.77 24.21 18.86
N SER A 71 0.36 22.96 19.06
CA SER A 71 1.22 21.79 18.92
C SER A 71 1.96 21.90 17.58
N VAL A 72 3.28 22.06 17.67
CA VAL A 72 4.18 21.90 16.54
C VAL A 72 3.85 20.53 15.93
N PRO A 73 3.62 20.41 14.60
CA PRO A 73 3.46 19.10 13.98
C PRO A 73 4.76 18.34 14.25
N SER A 74 4.66 17.33 15.12
CA SER A 74 5.78 16.49 15.50
C SER A 74 6.39 15.94 14.22
N LYS A 75 7.60 16.39 13.91
CA LYS A 75 8.42 15.79 12.86
C LYS A 75 8.49 14.31 13.21
N GLN A 76 7.82 13.46 12.43
CA GLN A 76 7.78 12.04 12.73
C GLN A 76 9.21 11.52 12.74
N ASP A 77 9.59 10.89 13.85
CA ASP A 77 10.91 10.30 13.99
C ASP A 77 11.09 9.20 12.94
N ALA A 78 12.35 8.98 12.54
CA ALA A 78 12.67 7.94 11.56
C ALA A 78 12.25 6.57 12.10
N VAL A 79 11.58 5.78 11.26
CA VAL A 79 11.17 4.42 11.60
C VAL A 79 12.41 3.54 11.75
N VAL A 80 12.51 2.81 12.86
CA VAL A 80 13.59 1.84 13.09
C VAL A 80 13.08 0.41 13.03
N ALA A 81 13.95 -0.52 12.59
CA ALA A 81 13.56 -1.92 12.36
C ALA A 81 12.97 -2.61 13.60
N GLY A 82 13.41 -2.22 14.80
CA GLY A 82 12.91 -2.77 16.07
C GLY A 82 11.43 -2.46 16.37
N GLU A 83 10.84 -1.47 15.69
CA GLU A 83 9.42 -1.10 15.85
C GLU A 83 8.48 -1.97 14.98
N LEU A 84 9.04 -2.75 14.05
CA LEU A 84 8.29 -3.53 13.06
C LEU A 84 7.99 -4.95 13.57
N LEU A 85 7.22 -5.04 14.65
CA LEU A 85 6.94 -6.31 15.35
C LEU A 85 6.24 -7.38 14.48
N GLN A 86 5.56 -6.96 13.41
CA GLN A 86 4.82 -7.86 12.50
C GLN A 86 5.61 -8.23 11.24
N ILE A 87 6.86 -7.78 11.11
CA ILE A 87 7.74 -8.05 9.98
C ILE A 87 8.83 -9.01 10.43
N ALA A 88 9.14 -10.03 9.63
CA ALA A 88 10.19 -10.96 9.97
C ALA A 88 11.57 -10.24 10.04
N PRO A 89 12.46 -10.63 10.97
CA PRO A 89 13.68 -9.87 11.27
C PRO A 89 14.64 -9.68 10.09
N ASP A 90 14.61 -10.58 9.13
CA ASP A 90 15.37 -10.55 7.88
C ASP A 90 14.93 -9.43 6.92
N TYR A 91 13.64 -9.09 6.91
CA TYR A 91 13.09 -8.02 6.07
C TYR A 91 12.98 -6.67 6.78
N ALA A 92 12.94 -6.66 8.12
CA ALA A 92 12.69 -5.45 8.92
C ALA A 92 13.63 -4.27 8.58
N PRO A 93 14.94 -4.44 8.32
CA PRO A 93 15.81 -3.33 7.93
C PRO A 93 15.46 -2.70 6.57
N ASP A 94 15.07 -3.51 5.58
CA ASP A 94 14.64 -3.03 4.26
C ASP A 94 13.28 -2.35 4.34
N VAL A 95 12.35 -2.95 5.07
CA VAL A 95 11.02 -2.37 5.30
C VAL A 95 11.16 -1.02 6.01
N ALA A 96 11.94 -0.91 7.08
CA ALA A 96 12.16 0.36 7.77
C ALA A 96 12.76 1.43 6.83
N ARG A 97 13.72 1.05 5.96
CA ARG A 97 14.24 1.97 4.94
C ARG A 97 13.16 2.42 3.95
N MET A 98 12.30 1.51 3.51
CA MET A 98 11.18 1.85 2.63
C MET A 98 10.18 2.79 3.32
N LEU A 99 9.81 2.52 4.57
CA LEU A 99 8.88 3.37 5.32
C LEU A 99 9.43 4.80 5.44
N ASN A 100 10.72 4.95 5.76
CA ASN A 100 11.38 6.26 5.78
C ASN A 100 11.43 6.91 4.38
N HIS A 101 11.61 6.11 3.33
CA HIS A 101 11.57 6.59 1.95
C HIS A 101 10.16 7.09 1.55
N LEU A 102 9.12 6.37 1.96
CA LEU A 102 7.72 6.78 1.79
C LEU A 102 7.40 8.05 2.58
N MET A 103 7.81 8.12 3.84
CA MET A 103 7.66 9.34 4.66
C MET A 103 8.28 10.56 4.00
N ALA A 104 9.43 10.41 3.34
CA ALA A 104 10.13 11.51 2.70
C ALA A 104 9.50 11.91 1.36
N ASN A 105 8.99 10.96 0.57
CA ASN A 105 8.70 11.17 -0.85
C ASN A 105 7.25 10.92 -1.28
N TYR A 106 6.41 10.34 -0.42
CA TYR A 106 5.03 10.00 -0.74
C TYR A 106 4.04 10.92 -0.01
N PRO A 107 3.27 11.78 -0.70
CA PRO A 107 2.49 12.87 -0.07
C PRO A 107 1.54 12.44 1.05
N ALA A 108 0.94 11.26 0.97
CA ALA A 108 0.08 10.77 2.06
C ALA A 108 0.89 10.33 3.29
N CYS A 109 2.05 9.69 3.09
CA CYS A 109 2.91 9.26 4.19
C CYS A 109 3.69 10.41 4.82
N GLN A 110 3.87 11.53 4.11
CA GLN A 110 4.40 12.79 4.67
C GLN A 110 3.49 13.39 5.74
N GLN A 111 2.17 13.16 5.65
CA GLN A 111 1.20 13.63 6.65
C GLN A 111 1.24 12.76 7.90
N GLU A 112 1.23 11.44 7.70
CA GLU A 112 1.40 10.45 8.75
C GLU A 112 1.73 9.10 8.13
N ILE A 113 2.71 8.40 8.68
CA ILE A 113 2.85 6.95 8.55
C ILE A 113 2.59 6.27 9.90
N GLN A 114 2.04 5.05 9.88
CA GLN A 114 1.84 4.24 11.09
C GLN A 114 2.67 2.94 10.99
N PRO A 115 3.93 2.92 11.49
CA PRO A 115 4.82 1.76 11.33
C PRO A 115 4.26 0.46 11.89
N VAL A 116 3.46 0.55 12.96
CA VAL A 116 2.78 -0.60 13.61
C VAL A 116 1.83 -1.32 12.67
N THR A 117 1.33 -0.64 11.64
CA THR A 117 0.42 -1.19 10.62
C THR A 117 1.17 -1.86 9.47
N ALA A 118 2.51 -1.79 9.45
CA ALA A 118 3.32 -2.47 8.46
C ALA A 118 3.24 -3.99 8.67
N VAL A 119 2.72 -4.72 7.68
CA VAL A 119 2.54 -6.17 7.73
C VAL A 119 2.92 -6.82 6.40
N ALA A 120 3.35 -8.08 6.46
CA ALA A 120 3.55 -8.89 5.26
C ALA A 120 2.18 -9.39 4.74
N VAL A 121 2.00 -9.37 3.42
CA VAL A 121 0.79 -9.91 2.78
C VAL A 121 0.75 -11.43 2.97
N LYS A 122 -0.38 -11.94 3.45
CA LYS A 122 -0.58 -13.39 3.63
C LYS A 122 -0.60 -14.08 2.27
N ALA A 123 0.09 -15.23 2.18
CA ALA A 123 0.25 -16.01 0.94
C ALA A 123 0.80 -15.17 -0.23
N PRO A 124 2.03 -14.65 -0.13
CA PRO A 124 2.61 -13.83 -1.19
C PRO A 124 2.69 -14.62 -2.49
N ARG A 125 2.42 -13.94 -3.62
CA ARG A 125 2.51 -14.54 -4.96
C ARG A 125 3.91 -15.11 -5.24
N ASN A 126 4.94 -14.54 -4.59
CA ASN A 126 6.31 -15.05 -4.61
C ASN A 126 6.92 -15.03 -3.19
N PRO A 127 7.12 -16.18 -2.54
CA PRO A 127 7.73 -16.25 -1.21
C PRO A 127 9.14 -15.67 -1.12
N ALA A 128 9.90 -15.65 -2.22
CA ALA A 128 11.25 -15.07 -2.27
C ALA A 128 11.26 -13.54 -2.47
N ASN A 129 10.09 -12.95 -2.76
CA ASN A 129 9.89 -11.51 -2.87
C ASN A 129 8.53 -11.18 -2.24
N PRO A 130 8.45 -11.17 -0.89
CA PRO A 130 7.21 -10.91 -0.22
C PRO A 130 6.73 -9.48 -0.50
N ASP A 131 5.43 -9.30 -0.42
CA ASP A 131 4.79 -8.00 -0.45
C ASP A 131 4.45 -7.54 0.97
N PHE A 132 4.45 -6.23 1.17
CA PHE A 132 4.15 -5.57 2.42
C PHE A 132 3.11 -4.48 2.21
N THR A 133 2.37 -4.20 3.28
CA THR A 133 1.38 -3.12 3.30
C THR A 133 1.61 -2.24 4.52
N VAL A 134 1.43 -0.93 4.39
CA VAL A 134 1.45 0.04 5.49
C VAL A 134 0.35 1.08 5.32
N VAL A 135 -0.21 1.59 6.41
CA VAL A 135 -1.20 2.66 6.38
C VAL A 135 -0.52 4.03 6.54
N CYS A 136 -0.91 4.96 5.66
CA CYS A 136 -0.46 6.35 5.65
C CYS A 136 -1.63 7.35 5.56
N GLY A 137 -1.39 8.64 5.84
CA GLY A 137 -2.31 9.75 5.57
C GLY A 137 -3.22 10.14 6.74
N LYS A 138 -3.63 11.43 6.80
CA LYS A 138 -4.60 11.98 7.77
C LYS A 138 -5.34 13.19 7.14
N PRO A 139 -6.68 13.32 7.29
CA PRO A 139 -7.62 12.37 7.90
C PRO A 139 -7.93 11.17 6.99
N LYS A 140 -7.66 11.29 5.68
CA LYS A 140 -7.89 10.21 4.72
C LYS A 140 -6.71 9.23 4.76
N LYS A 141 -7.01 8.01 5.17
CA LYS A 141 -6.05 6.90 5.23
C LYS A 141 -5.90 6.25 3.86
N VAL A 142 -4.68 5.95 3.48
CA VAL A 142 -4.34 5.18 2.28
C VAL A 142 -3.51 3.97 2.71
N LEU A 143 -3.79 2.81 2.12
CA LEU A 143 -2.92 1.65 2.24
C LEU A 143 -1.89 1.70 1.12
N VAL A 144 -0.63 1.70 1.48
CA VAL A 144 0.49 1.60 0.55
C VAL A 144 0.96 0.17 0.54
N HIS A 145 0.94 -0.46 -0.62
CA HIS A 145 1.50 -1.79 -0.87
C HIS A 145 2.82 -1.63 -1.63
N PHE A 146 3.82 -2.41 -1.24
CA PHE A 146 5.12 -2.45 -1.89
C PHE A 146 5.74 -3.84 -1.76
N SER A 147 6.51 -4.25 -2.77
CA SER A 147 7.28 -5.47 -2.71
C SER A 147 8.60 -5.26 -1.98
N TRP A 148 9.21 -6.34 -1.50
CA TRP A 148 10.57 -6.29 -0.97
C TRP A 148 11.57 -5.72 -1.99
N MET A 149 11.38 -6.02 -3.29
CA MET A 149 12.19 -5.43 -4.36
C MET A 149 12.03 -3.93 -4.51
N ASP A 150 10.86 -3.36 -4.24
CA ASP A 150 10.71 -1.90 -4.21
C ASP A 150 11.58 -1.31 -3.09
N ALA A 151 11.61 -1.97 -1.93
CA ALA A 151 12.41 -1.53 -0.77
C ALA A 151 13.91 -1.59 -1.07
N VAL A 152 14.38 -2.70 -1.65
CA VAL A 152 15.79 -2.88 -2.02
C VAL A 152 16.21 -1.91 -3.13
N ASN A 153 15.35 -1.69 -4.13
CA ASN A 153 15.63 -0.81 -5.26
C ASN A 153 15.35 0.67 -4.98
N LYS A 154 14.82 1.01 -3.80
CA LYS A 154 14.40 2.37 -3.41
C LYS A 154 13.42 2.99 -4.42
N GLN A 155 12.51 2.16 -4.93
CA GLN A 155 11.46 2.61 -5.82
C GLN A 155 10.27 3.01 -4.97
N ILE A 156 9.80 4.24 -5.14
CA ILE A 156 8.48 4.60 -4.60
C ILE A 156 7.50 3.70 -5.33
N PRO A 157 6.73 2.85 -4.61
CA PRO A 157 5.72 2.05 -5.26
C PRO A 157 4.80 3.02 -6.00
N ALA A 158 4.59 2.76 -7.30
CA ALA A 158 3.43 3.34 -7.96
C ALA A 158 2.24 2.96 -7.09
N GLN A 159 1.35 3.91 -6.78
CA GLN A 159 0.14 3.64 -6.02
C GLN A 159 -0.40 2.29 -6.46
N PRO A 160 -0.46 1.30 -5.56
CA PRO A 160 -1.25 0.14 -5.87
C PRO A 160 -2.63 0.68 -6.21
N ALA A 161 -3.25 0.13 -7.25
CA ALA A 161 -4.70 0.16 -7.30
C ALA A 161 -5.19 -0.23 -5.90
N ALA A 162 -6.19 0.49 -5.37
CA ALA A 162 -6.81 0.14 -4.09
C ALA A 162 -6.87 -1.39 -3.99
N PRO A 163 -6.41 -2.01 -2.88
CA PRO A 163 -6.25 -3.45 -2.81
C PRO A 163 -7.49 -4.10 -3.41
N ASP A 164 -7.28 -5.06 -4.30
CA ASP A 164 -8.36 -5.64 -5.09
C ASP A 164 -9.34 -6.35 -4.13
N VAL A 165 -10.35 -5.59 -3.69
CA VAL A 165 -11.36 -5.99 -2.73
C VAL A 165 -12.52 -6.55 -3.52
N VAL A 166 -13.13 -7.61 -2.99
CA VAL A 166 -14.39 -8.14 -3.52
C VAL A 166 -15.37 -7.01 -3.83
N SER A 167 -15.96 -7.02 -5.02
CA SER A 167 -17.01 -6.04 -5.32
C SER A 167 -18.25 -6.31 -4.46
N ARG A 168 -19.07 -5.27 -4.22
CA ARG A 168 -20.34 -5.41 -3.49
C ARG A 168 -21.23 -6.54 -4.05
N SER A 169 -21.28 -6.69 -5.37
CA SER A 169 -22.06 -7.76 -6.02
C SER A 169 -21.48 -9.14 -5.74
N GLN A 170 -20.17 -9.32 -5.89
CA GLN A 170 -19.50 -10.59 -5.58
C GLN A 170 -19.64 -10.96 -4.10
N ALA A 171 -19.56 -9.97 -3.21
CA ALA A 171 -19.75 -10.17 -1.78
C ALA A 171 -21.19 -10.61 -1.47
N ALA A 172 -22.18 -10.00 -2.13
CA ALA A 172 -23.58 -10.39 -2.01
C ALA A 172 -23.81 -11.84 -2.49
N ASP A 173 -23.26 -12.21 -3.65
CA ASP A 173 -23.38 -13.56 -4.21
C ASP A 173 -22.75 -14.61 -3.28
N ALA A 174 -21.55 -14.33 -2.76
CA ALA A 174 -20.87 -15.23 -1.82
C ALA A 174 -21.61 -15.37 -0.48
N CYS A 175 -22.16 -14.27 0.06
CA CYS A 175 -22.98 -14.34 1.26
C CYS A 175 -24.28 -15.12 1.06
N GLU A 176 -24.93 -14.96 -0.10
CA GLU A 176 -26.14 -15.72 -0.39
C GLU A 176 -25.85 -17.22 -0.50
N ALA A 177 -24.73 -17.59 -1.14
CA ALA A 177 -24.28 -18.98 -1.18
C ALA A 177 -24.03 -19.52 0.24
N ALA A 178 -23.34 -18.75 1.09
CA ALA A 178 -23.12 -19.12 2.50
C ALA A 178 -24.42 -19.31 3.27
N ALA A 179 -25.43 -18.46 3.04
CA ALA A 179 -26.74 -18.59 3.67
C ALA A 179 -27.47 -19.85 3.22
N LYS A 180 -27.39 -20.20 1.93
CA LYS A 180 -27.97 -21.43 1.38
C LYS A 180 -27.30 -22.68 1.93
N GLU A 181 -25.97 -22.67 2.05
CA GLU A 181 -25.20 -23.80 2.57
C GLU A 181 -25.42 -24.05 4.07
N ALA A 182 -25.76 -23.01 4.84
CA ALA A 182 -25.93 -23.10 6.27
C ALA A 182 -27.28 -23.72 6.72
N LEU A 183 -28.23 -23.93 5.82
CA LEU A 183 -29.61 -24.31 6.16
C LEU A 183 -30.01 -25.67 5.58
N SER A 184 -30.92 -26.35 6.28
CA SER A 184 -31.49 -27.65 5.85
C SER A 184 -32.36 -27.54 4.59
N ARG A 185 -32.93 -26.36 4.32
CA ARG A 185 -33.80 -26.08 3.16
C ARG A 185 -33.27 -24.89 2.33
N PRO A 186 -32.18 -25.07 1.55
CA PRO A 186 -31.53 -23.97 0.82
C PRO A 186 -32.45 -23.21 -0.16
N SER A 187 -33.46 -23.90 -0.71
CA SER A 187 -34.44 -23.35 -1.66
C SER A 187 -35.41 -22.34 -1.06
N THR A 188 -35.54 -22.29 0.28
CA THR A 188 -36.43 -21.35 0.96
C THR A 188 -35.73 -20.05 1.34
N VAL A 189 -34.42 -19.94 1.06
CA VAL A 189 -33.64 -18.72 1.31
C VAL A 189 -34.12 -17.59 0.39
N ASN A 190 -34.65 -16.54 1.01
CA ASN A 190 -34.94 -15.27 0.37
C ASN A 190 -33.94 -14.21 0.87
N PHE A 191 -32.92 -13.97 0.06
CA PHE A 191 -31.78 -13.14 0.42
C PHE A 191 -31.98 -11.67 0.04
N SER A 192 -31.83 -10.75 1.00
CA SER A 192 -31.95 -9.31 0.71
C SER A 192 -30.69 -8.79 0.02
N ARG A 193 -30.82 -8.50 -1.28
CA ARG A 193 -29.81 -7.82 -2.11
C ARG A 193 -30.00 -6.29 -2.15
N ALA A 194 -31.07 -5.77 -1.56
CA ALA A 194 -31.51 -4.37 -1.69
C ALA A 194 -30.83 -3.42 -0.66
N TRP A 195 -31.21 -2.13 -0.67
CA TRP A 195 -30.63 -0.99 0.09
C TRP A 195 -30.33 -1.21 1.58
N SER A 196 -30.93 -2.20 2.24
CA SER A 196 -30.60 -2.57 3.63
C SER A 196 -29.24 -3.28 3.79
N ALA A 197 -28.63 -3.73 2.69
CA ALA A 197 -27.32 -4.37 2.72
C ALA A 197 -26.21 -3.33 2.88
N ALA A 198 -25.53 -3.37 4.03
CA ALA A 198 -24.35 -2.56 4.29
C ALA A 198 -23.11 -3.25 3.72
N PHE A 199 -22.32 -2.50 2.95
CA PHE A 199 -21.01 -2.94 2.46
C PHE A 199 -19.97 -1.92 2.92
N GLN A 200 -18.94 -2.41 3.59
CA GLN A 200 -17.82 -1.60 4.07
C GLN A 200 -16.52 -2.27 3.62
N ASP A 201 -15.86 -1.70 2.63
CA ASP A 201 -14.48 -2.01 2.30
C ASP A 201 -13.53 -1.21 3.20
N ARG A 202 -12.38 -1.79 3.49
CA ARG A 202 -11.34 -1.16 4.28
C ARG A 202 -10.08 -0.98 3.44
N PRO A 203 -9.28 0.06 3.74
CA PRO A 203 -8.01 0.26 3.05
C PRO A 203 -7.08 -0.94 3.15
N ASP A 204 -7.19 -1.79 4.17
CA ASP A 204 -6.39 -3.01 4.38
C ASP A 204 -6.73 -4.19 3.43
N GLY A 205 -7.64 -4.00 2.49
CA GLY A 205 -8.08 -5.04 1.57
C GLY A 205 -9.13 -6.00 2.15
N THR A 206 -9.65 -5.71 3.35
CA THR A 206 -10.79 -6.43 3.92
C THR A 206 -12.11 -5.79 3.54
N ALA A 207 -13.18 -6.58 3.54
CA ALA A 207 -14.53 -6.06 3.40
C ALA A 207 -15.53 -6.77 4.31
N VAL A 208 -16.57 -6.05 4.69
CA VAL A 208 -17.70 -6.55 5.45
C VAL A 208 -18.96 -6.37 4.61
N TYR A 209 -19.71 -7.44 4.40
CA TYR A 209 -21.04 -7.40 3.81
C TYR A 209 -22.05 -7.87 4.86
N GLN A 210 -23.00 -7.01 5.20
CA GLN A 210 -24.01 -7.28 6.21
C GLN A 210 -25.39 -7.09 5.59
N THR A 211 -26.24 -8.10 5.72
CA THR A 211 -27.62 -8.03 5.23
C THR A 211 -28.53 -8.94 6.04
N THR A 212 -29.79 -9.05 5.63
CA THR A 212 -30.76 -9.98 6.18
C THR A 212 -31.26 -10.95 5.12
N PHE A 213 -31.76 -12.10 5.54
CA PHE A 213 -32.49 -13.04 4.70
C PHE A 213 -33.60 -13.71 5.50
N THR A 214 -34.60 -14.26 4.82
CA THR A 214 -35.58 -15.17 5.44
C THR A 214 -35.40 -16.58 4.93
N ALA A 215 -35.75 -17.57 5.75
CA ALA A 215 -35.77 -18.97 5.35
C ALA A 215 -36.74 -19.77 6.23
N ASP A 216 -37.34 -20.81 5.67
CA ASP A 216 -38.16 -21.75 6.42
C ASP A 216 -37.29 -22.69 7.27
N ASN A 217 -37.74 -22.93 8.50
CA ASN A 217 -37.24 -24.03 9.31
C ASN A 217 -37.84 -25.39 8.88
N ASP A 218 -37.43 -26.46 9.58
CA ASP A 218 -37.90 -27.82 9.31
C ASP A 218 -39.40 -28.02 9.54
N LEU A 219 -40.05 -27.10 10.27
CA LEU A 219 -41.49 -27.09 10.52
C LEU A 219 -42.27 -26.24 9.50
N GLY A 220 -41.58 -25.60 8.54
CA GLY A 220 -42.19 -24.75 7.51
C GLY A 220 -42.54 -23.34 7.98
N PHE A 221 -42.02 -22.89 9.13
CA PHE A 221 -42.16 -21.50 9.56
C PHE A 221 -41.00 -20.66 9.06
N GLU A 222 -41.33 -19.54 8.40
CA GLU A 222 -40.35 -18.55 7.98
C GLU A 222 -39.71 -17.88 9.20
N SER A 223 -38.38 -17.83 9.22
CA SER A 223 -37.58 -17.11 10.21
C SER A 223 -36.68 -16.11 9.52
N LYS A 224 -36.45 -14.97 10.17
CA LYS A 224 -35.59 -13.90 9.67
C LYS A 224 -34.22 -13.98 10.34
N PHE A 225 -33.18 -13.80 9.55
CA PHE A 225 -31.80 -13.83 9.99
C PHE A 225 -31.04 -12.61 9.51
N GLU A 226 -30.05 -12.23 10.29
CA GLU A 226 -28.97 -11.34 9.89
C GLU A 226 -27.73 -12.17 9.57
N ILE A 227 -27.05 -11.80 8.48
CA ILE A 227 -25.79 -12.39 8.07
C ILE A 227 -24.72 -11.30 7.98
N THR A 228 -23.56 -11.57 8.55
CA THR A 228 -22.34 -10.79 8.36
C THR A 228 -21.27 -11.66 7.75
N CYS A 229 -20.81 -11.30 6.56
CA CYS A 229 -19.69 -11.95 5.89
C CYS A 229 -18.46 -11.06 5.92
N LEU A 230 -17.33 -11.65 6.31
CA LEU A 230 -16.02 -11.00 6.30
C LEU A 230 -15.22 -11.52 5.10
N PHE A 231 -14.54 -10.62 4.41
CA PHE A 231 -13.71 -10.91 3.25
C PHE A 231 -12.29 -10.40 3.46
N THR A 232 -11.34 -11.15 2.90
CA THR A 232 -9.95 -10.74 2.72
C THR A 232 -9.63 -10.84 1.23
N GLY A 233 -9.46 -9.70 0.56
CA GLY A 233 -9.45 -9.63 -0.90
C GLY A 233 -10.77 -10.14 -1.49
N HIS A 234 -10.70 -11.17 -2.33
CA HIS A 234 -11.87 -11.83 -2.96
C HIS A 234 -12.41 -13.04 -2.19
N THR A 235 -11.73 -13.46 -1.11
CA THR A 235 -12.07 -14.69 -0.40
C THR A 235 -12.88 -14.37 0.86
N MET A 236 -14.00 -15.06 1.06
CA MET A 236 -14.77 -14.98 2.31
C MET A 236 -13.99 -15.70 3.42
N SER A 237 -13.62 -14.97 4.47
CA SER A 237 -12.90 -15.51 5.63
C SER A 237 -13.83 -16.06 6.70
N SER A 238 -15.06 -15.53 6.80
CA SER A 238 -16.10 -16.06 7.69
C SER A 238 -17.50 -15.59 7.30
N ALA A 239 -18.52 -16.36 7.65
CA ALA A 239 -19.92 -15.96 7.65
C ALA A 239 -20.54 -16.22 9.04
N THR A 240 -21.17 -15.21 9.63
CA THR A 240 -21.84 -15.31 10.93
C THR A 240 -23.32 -15.03 10.78
N PHE A 241 -24.15 -15.87 11.40
CA PHE A 241 -25.61 -15.80 11.34
C PHE A 241 -26.18 -15.51 12.72
N ARG A 242 -27.21 -14.65 12.79
CA ARG A 242 -27.98 -14.41 14.01
C ARG A 242 -29.48 -14.30 13.68
N PRO A 243 -30.38 -14.76 14.56
CA PRO A 243 -31.80 -14.43 14.43
C PRO A 243 -31.98 -12.91 14.41
N ALA A 244 -32.75 -12.41 13.45
CA ALA A 244 -33.14 -11.01 13.42
C ALA A 244 -34.43 -10.85 14.23
N GLY A 245 -34.38 -10.01 15.26
CA GLY A 245 -35.54 -9.65 16.09
C GLY A 245 -36.54 -8.72 15.40
#